data_AF-A0A6M6DU03-F1
#
_entry.id   AF-A0A6M6DU03-F1
#
_cell.length_a   1.000
_cell.length_b   1.000
_cell.length_c   1.000
_cell.angle_alpha   90.00
_cell.angle_beta   90.00
_cell.angle_gamma   90.00
#
_symmetry.space_group_name_H-M   'P 1'
#
loop_
_entity.id
_entity.type
_entity.pdbx_description
1 polymer ?
#
loop_
_entity_poly.entity_id
_entity_poly.type
_entity_poly.pdbx_seq_one_letter_code
_entity_poly.pdbx_strand_id
1 'polypeptide(L)'
;MKKIMLTSIVGLTIFVLSGCLYPTERMSQNQVPYKDQVASVQTAVDQFKQESGGLLPIKTKDMDTPIYQKYPIDFTKIVPRYMQDAPGNSYESGGVFAYVLVDAETKPTVKLLDLRMADTIQDVNVHLNIYRQNHKGYVPFKDVIAPGVFSINYKKLNMKEPPVVTSPYTGNSLSLIVNGQGDVFVDYRPDLYDAIQKHKSSYKPGEDIRKLLVENSDFVPAYSLPYTVNDKNEPIFFKK
;
A
#
# COMPACT_ATOMS: atom_id res chain seq x y z
N MET A 1 -4.68 50.99 33.95
CA MET A 1 -3.47 50.78 33.12
C MET A 1 -2.97 49.32 33.18
N LYS A 2 -2.79 48.70 34.36
CA LYS A 2 -2.34 47.29 34.49
C LYS A 2 -3.22 46.24 33.77
N LYS A 3 -4.55 46.43 33.75
CA LYS A 3 -5.48 45.49 33.07
C LYS A 3 -5.39 45.53 31.54
N ILE A 4 -5.10 46.70 30.96
CA ILE A 4 -4.95 46.89 29.50
C ILE A 4 -3.61 46.30 29.01
N MET A 5 -2.56 46.43 29.84
CA MET A 5 -1.25 45.86 29.55
C MET A 5 -1.26 44.32 29.60
N LEU A 6 -2.06 43.73 30.50
CA LEU A 6 -2.23 42.28 30.59
C LEU A 6 -2.98 41.70 29.38
N THR A 7 -4.01 42.39 28.89
CA THR A 7 -4.74 42.00 27.68
C THR A 7 -3.89 42.08 26.40
N SER A 8 -2.98 43.05 26.29
CA SER A 8 -2.04 43.13 25.15
C SER A 8 -1.01 41.99 25.16
N ILE A 9 -0.54 41.56 26.35
CA ILE A 9 0.41 40.46 26.49
C ILE A 9 -0.22 39.11 26.13
N VAL A 10 -1.49 38.89 26.52
CA VAL A 10 -2.25 37.66 26.18
C VAL A 10 -2.60 37.63 24.69
N GLY A 11 -2.95 38.77 24.09
CA GLY A 11 -3.18 38.87 22.65
C GLY A 11 -1.92 38.57 21.82
N LEU A 12 -0.76 39.06 22.26
CA LEU A 12 0.51 38.84 21.56
C LEU A 12 0.98 37.38 21.64
N THR A 13 0.71 36.67 22.74
CA THR A 13 1.07 35.24 22.87
C THR A 13 0.25 34.35 21.94
N ILE A 14 -1.02 34.67 21.68
CA ILE A 14 -1.86 33.91 20.74
C ILE A 14 -1.31 33.99 19.30
N PHE A 15 -0.80 35.16 18.89
CA PHE A 15 -0.21 35.33 17.56
C PHE A 15 1.11 34.56 17.37
N VAL A 16 1.91 34.40 18.43
CA VAL A 16 3.18 33.66 18.35
C VAL A 16 2.94 32.14 18.34
N LEU A 17 1.86 31.64 18.96
CA LEU A 17 1.50 30.21 18.93
C LEU A 17 0.89 29.74 17.60
N SER A 18 0.39 30.64 16.75
CA SER A 18 -0.03 30.30 15.37
C SER A 18 1.15 29.97 14.42
N GLY A 19 2.40 30.09 14.89
CA GLY A 19 3.62 29.83 14.11
C GLY A 19 4.00 28.35 13.94
N CYS A 20 3.20 27.39 14.39
CA CYS A 20 3.39 25.96 14.12
C CYS A 20 2.35 25.40 13.13
N LEU A 21 1.84 26.23 12.21
CA LEU A 21 1.04 25.74 11.09
C LEU A 21 1.98 24.97 10.14
N TYR A 22 1.95 23.64 10.24
CA TYR A 22 2.66 22.75 9.32
C TYR A 22 2.29 23.15 7.88
N PRO A 23 3.24 23.52 7.00
CA PRO A 23 2.90 24.08 5.70
C PRO A 23 2.14 23.06 4.87
N THR A 24 0.87 23.37 4.56
CA THR A 24 -0.02 22.58 3.69
C THR A 24 0.57 22.39 2.29
N GLU A 25 1.47 23.27 1.85
CA GLU A 25 2.22 23.13 0.59
C GLU A 25 3.15 21.91 0.54
N ARG A 26 3.67 21.43 1.69
CA ARG A 26 4.41 20.15 1.72
C ARG A 26 3.50 18.93 1.57
N MET A 27 2.20 19.07 1.84
CA MET A 27 1.23 17.96 1.69
C MET A 27 0.82 17.71 0.23
N SER A 28 0.84 18.73 -0.63
CA SER A 28 0.53 18.54 -2.06
C SER A 28 1.75 18.09 -2.86
N GLN A 29 2.97 18.49 -2.45
CA GLN A 29 4.20 17.96 -3.04
C GLN A 29 4.39 16.46 -2.76
N ASN A 30 3.90 15.90 -1.65
CA ASN A 30 4.13 14.49 -1.27
C ASN A 30 3.35 13.41 -2.05
N GLN A 31 2.57 13.75 -3.08
CA GLN A 31 1.63 12.82 -3.72
C GLN A 31 2.18 12.05 -4.92
N VAL A 32 3.32 12.48 -5.48
CA VAL A 32 4.02 11.70 -6.51
C VAL A 32 5.16 10.94 -5.83
N PRO A 33 5.31 9.63 -6.05
CA PRO A 33 6.53 8.92 -5.74
C PRO A 33 7.71 9.65 -6.37
N TYR A 34 8.47 10.38 -5.56
CA TYR A 34 9.72 10.92 -6.04
C TYR A 34 10.65 9.74 -6.21
N LYS A 35 10.94 9.39 -7.47
CA LYS A 35 11.96 8.38 -7.80
C LYS A 35 13.26 8.62 -7.04
N ASP A 36 13.58 9.89 -6.80
CA ASP A 36 14.73 10.32 -6.01
C ASP A 36 14.64 9.89 -4.54
N GLN A 37 13.44 9.89 -3.93
CA GLN A 37 13.25 9.39 -2.57
C GLN A 37 13.42 7.87 -2.51
N VAL A 38 12.87 7.12 -3.46
CA VAL A 38 13.07 5.67 -3.56
C VAL A 38 14.55 5.33 -3.74
N ALA A 39 15.25 6.05 -4.63
CA ALA A 39 16.68 5.88 -4.87
C ALA A 39 17.54 6.25 -3.65
N SER A 40 17.16 7.29 -2.92
CA SER A 40 17.82 7.70 -1.66
C SER A 40 17.70 6.61 -0.60
N VAL A 41 16.48 6.08 -0.39
CA VAL A 41 16.26 4.95 0.54
C VAL A 41 17.01 3.70 0.09
N GLN A 42 17.03 3.39 -1.21
CA GLN A 42 17.80 2.27 -1.74
C GLN A 42 19.29 2.40 -1.41
N THR A 43 19.86 3.59 -1.63
CA THR A 43 21.27 3.86 -1.31
C THR A 43 21.56 3.64 0.18
N ALA A 44 20.68 4.14 1.06
CA ALA A 44 20.82 3.96 2.50
C ALA A 44 20.70 2.49 2.94
N VAL A 45 19.79 1.73 2.33
CA VAL A 45 19.64 0.28 2.56
C VAL A 45 20.89 -0.47 2.11
N ASP A 46 21.44 -0.13 0.94
CA ASP A 46 22.62 -0.80 0.38
C ASP A 46 23.85 -0.54 1.25
N GLN A 47 24.05 0.71 1.71
CA GLN A 47 25.13 1.05 2.66
C GLN A 47 24.97 0.33 4.00
N PHE A 48 23.75 0.31 4.57
CA PHE A 48 23.48 -0.44 5.79
C PHE A 48 23.80 -1.92 5.62
N LYS A 49 23.38 -2.53 4.51
CA LYS A 49 23.63 -3.95 4.22
C LYS A 49 25.13 -4.23 4.12
N GLN A 50 25.89 -3.36 3.45
CA GLN A 50 27.32 -3.50 3.31
C GLN A 50 28.05 -3.42 4.66
N GLU A 51 27.74 -2.42 5.49
CA GLU A 51 28.42 -2.20 6.77
C GLU A 51 28.01 -3.20 7.86
N SER A 52 26.78 -3.71 7.81
CA SER A 52 26.26 -4.68 8.78
C SER A 52 26.62 -6.14 8.47
N GLY A 53 27.40 -6.40 7.42
CA GLY A 53 27.77 -7.75 7.02
C GLY A 53 26.62 -8.53 6.37
N GLY A 54 25.66 -7.85 5.74
CA GLY A 54 24.56 -8.45 4.98
C GLY A 54 23.18 -8.35 5.63
N LEU A 55 23.04 -7.70 6.78
CA LEU A 55 21.73 -7.52 7.42
C LEU A 55 20.88 -6.49 6.67
N LEU A 56 19.55 -6.66 6.72
CA LEU A 56 18.61 -5.70 6.13
C LEU A 56 17.93 -4.84 7.19
N PRO A 57 17.70 -3.54 6.94
CA PRO A 57 17.04 -2.65 7.87
C PRO A 57 15.52 -2.81 7.76
N ILE A 58 15.00 -3.97 8.18
CA ILE A 58 13.56 -4.30 8.11
C ILE A 58 12.94 -4.45 9.49
N LYS A 59 11.63 -4.22 9.58
CA LYS A 59 10.83 -4.59 10.76
C LYS A 59 10.45 -6.07 10.64
N THR A 60 10.48 -6.78 11.77
CA THR A 60 10.06 -8.19 11.82
C THR A 60 8.55 -8.29 11.61
N LYS A 61 8.13 -9.23 10.77
CA LYS A 61 6.73 -9.56 10.48
C LYS A 61 6.51 -11.07 10.62
N ASP A 62 5.26 -11.45 10.83
CA ASP A 62 4.87 -12.85 10.95
C ASP A 62 5.09 -13.61 9.63
N MET A 63 5.31 -14.93 9.73
CA MET A 63 5.68 -15.76 8.57
C MET A 63 4.59 -15.80 7.49
N ASP A 64 3.33 -15.71 7.89
CA ASP A 64 2.12 -15.72 7.06
C ASP A 64 1.80 -14.37 6.41
N THR A 65 2.56 -13.32 6.75
CA THR A 65 2.41 -11.99 6.14
C THR A 65 2.55 -12.09 4.61
N PRO A 66 1.63 -11.49 3.83
CA PRO A 66 1.72 -11.49 2.37
C PRO A 66 3.07 -10.96 1.87
N ILE A 67 3.56 -11.55 0.78
CA ILE A 67 4.92 -11.30 0.25
C ILE A 67 5.26 -9.80 0.09
N TYR A 68 4.33 -9.00 -0.41
CA TYR A 68 4.51 -7.57 -0.65
C TYR A 68 4.39 -6.69 0.61
N GLN A 69 4.06 -7.29 1.75
CA GLN A 69 3.94 -6.61 3.05
C GLN A 69 4.97 -7.13 4.06
N LYS A 70 5.75 -8.15 3.67
CA LYS A 70 6.58 -8.95 4.58
C LYS A 70 7.85 -8.24 5.06
N TYR A 71 8.41 -7.35 4.23
CA TYR A 71 9.70 -6.71 4.50
C TYR A 71 9.60 -5.17 4.54
N PRO A 72 8.80 -4.58 5.44
CA PRO A 72 8.77 -3.13 5.60
C PRO A 72 10.11 -2.62 6.13
N ILE A 73 10.57 -1.50 5.59
CA ILE A 73 11.82 -0.87 5.99
C ILE A 73 11.66 -0.25 7.38
N ASP A 74 12.68 -0.44 8.20
CA ASP A 74 12.81 0.16 9.52
C ASP A 74 13.74 1.37 9.44
N PHE A 75 13.16 2.54 9.24
CA PHE A 75 13.91 3.80 9.15
C PHE A 75 14.77 4.07 10.40
N THR A 76 14.42 3.53 11.57
CA THR A 76 15.22 3.72 12.80
C THR A 76 16.61 3.09 12.72
N LYS A 77 16.81 2.13 11.81
CA LYS A 77 18.10 1.48 11.57
C LYS A 77 18.99 2.24 10.58
N ILE A 78 18.40 3.09 9.74
CA ILE A 78 19.12 3.82 8.69
C ILE A 78 19.21 5.34 8.92
N VAL A 79 18.33 5.90 9.74
CA VAL A 79 18.34 7.31 10.18
C VAL A 79 19.03 7.45 11.54
N PRO A 80 19.89 8.47 11.77
CA PRO A 80 20.38 9.46 10.82
C PRO A 80 21.66 9.04 10.06
N ARG A 81 22.17 7.83 10.32
CA ARG A 81 23.54 7.42 9.92
C ARG A 81 23.73 7.31 8.40
N TYR A 82 22.76 6.73 7.70
CA TYR A 82 22.83 6.47 6.26
C TYR A 82 21.92 7.41 5.45
N MET A 83 20.99 8.09 6.12
CA MET A 83 20.18 9.17 5.55
C MET A 83 19.72 10.11 6.67
N GLN A 84 19.55 11.40 6.34
CA GLN A 84 19.24 12.43 7.34
C GLN A 84 17.90 12.21 8.06
N ASP A 85 16.84 11.99 7.28
CA ASP A 85 15.47 11.79 7.76
C ASP A 85 14.73 10.81 6.85
N ALA A 86 13.67 10.19 7.37
CA ALA A 86 12.76 9.39 6.55
C ALA A 86 12.08 10.25 5.46
N PRO A 87 11.75 9.70 4.28
CA PRO A 87 11.12 10.47 3.21
C PRO A 87 9.80 11.08 3.65
N GLY A 88 9.50 12.32 3.25
CA GLY A 88 8.26 13.00 3.65
C GLY A 88 6.97 12.32 3.19
N ASN A 89 7.02 11.51 2.12
CA ASN A 89 5.89 10.72 1.64
C ASN A 89 5.77 9.35 2.34
N SER A 90 6.71 9.00 3.23
CA SER A 90 6.66 7.80 4.05
C SER A 90 5.61 7.94 5.15
N TYR A 91 4.95 6.85 5.51
CA TYR A 91 3.97 6.80 6.59
C TYR A 91 4.55 7.25 7.93
N GLU A 92 5.80 6.88 8.21
CA GLU A 92 6.54 7.30 9.40
C GLU A 92 6.70 8.83 9.49
N SER A 93 6.65 9.54 8.36
CA SER A 93 6.71 11.00 8.27
C SER A 93 5.34 11.66 8.02
N GLY A 94 4.24 10.91 8.17
CA GLY A 94 2.87 11.40 7.95
C GLY A 94 2.40 11.37 6.49
N GLY A 95 3.14 10.70 5.61
CA GLY A 95 2.75 10.43 4.24
C GLY A 95 1.85 9.19 4.10
N VAL A 96 1.69 8.72 2.85
CA VAL A 96 0.75 7.65 2.50
C VAL A 96 1.42 6.37 1.99
N PHE A 97 2.75 6.32 1.96
CA PHE A 97 3.49 5.17 1.46
C PHE A 97 4.25 4.47 2.58
N ALA A 98 4.13 3.15 2.66
CA ALA A 98 5.09 2.33 3.39
C ALA A 98 6.21 1.92 2.42
N TYR A 99 7.47 2.08 2.85
CA TYR A 99 8.61 1.59 2.08
C TYR A 99 8.86 0.12 2.43
N VAL A 100 8.98 -0.73 1.42
CA VAL A 100 9.16 -2.18 1.57
C VAL A 100 10.32 -2.66 0.70
N LEU A 101 10.94 -3.78 1.09
CA LEU A 101 11.88 -4.50 0.25
C LEU A 101 11.18 -5.64 -0.48
N VAL A 102 11.42 -5.73 -1.77
CA VAL A 102 11.18 -6.95 -2.56
C VAL A 102 12.49 -7.66 -2.81
N ASP A 103 12.42 -8.96 -3.15
CA ASP A 103 13.60 -9.77 -3.45
C ASP A 103 14.66 -9.75 -2.33
N ALA A 104 14.22 -9.69 -1.07
CA ALA A 104 15.06 -9.51 0.12
C ALA A 104 16.17 -10.58 0.25
N GLU A 105 15.93 -11.79 -0.23
CA GLU A 105 16.88 -12.91 -0.15
C GLU A 105 17.94 -12.88 -1.26
N THR A 106 17.71 -12.12 -2.34
CA THR A 106 18.61 -12.10 -3.51
C THR A 106 19.14 -10.69 -3.77
N LYS A 107 18.33 -9.85 -4.39
CA LYS A 107 18.65 -8.45 -4.69
C LYS A 107 17.59 -7.54 -4.04
N PRO A 108 17.76 -7.18 -2.75
CA PRO A 108 16.84 -6.33 -2.04
C PRO A 108 16.60 -5.03 -2.80
N THR A 109 15.36 -4.81 -3.21
CA THR A 109 14.97 -3.65 -3.99
C THR A 109 13.88 -2.89 -3.25
N VAL A 110 14.08 -1.59 -3.04
CA VAL A 110 13.11 -0.71 -2.40
C VAL A 110 11.93 -0.47 -3.32
N LYS A 111 10.74 -0.63 -2.77
CA LYS A 111 9.45 -0.35 -3.42
C LYS A 111 8.51 0.33 -2.43
N LEU A 112 7.43 0.87 -2.96
CA LEU A 112 6.38 1.56 -2.23
C LEU A 112 5.13 0.68 -2.15
N LEU A 113 4.57 0.62 -0.96
CA LEU A 113 3.24 0.10 -0.70
C LEU A 113 2.34 1.31 -0.43
N ASP A 114 1.31 1.49 -1.25
CA ASP A 114 0.30 2.53 -1.04
C ASP A 114 -0.62 2.13 0.11
N LEU A 115 -0.69 2.94 1.16
CA LEU A 115 -1.52 2.64 2.33
C LEU A 115 -2.97 3.09 2.16
N ARG A 116 -3.29 3.92 1.16
CA ARG A 116 -4.67 4.40 0.95
C ARG A 116 -5.63 3.26 0.62
N MET A 117 -5.13 2.22 -0.05
CA MET A 117 -5.90 0.99 -0.28
C MET A 117 -6.25 0.26 1.02
N ALA A 118 -5.39 0.35 2.05
CA ALA A 118 -5.67 -0.26 3.35
C ALA A 118 -6.88 0.39 4.02
N ASP A 119 -7.01 1.72 3.91
CA ASP A 119 -8.15 2.46 4.47
C ASP A 119 -9.47 2.02 3.83
N THR A 120 -9.50 1.91 2.49
CA THR A 120 -10.69 1.43 1.76
C THR A 120 -11.04 -0.01 2.11
N ILE A 121 -10.04 -0.89 2.21
CA ILE A 121 -10.23 -2.28 2.61
C ILE A 121 -10.74 -2.37 4.05
N GLN A 122 -10.20 -1.54 4.94
CA GLN A 122 -10.60 -1.50 6.34
C GLN A 122 -12.06 -1.09 6.52
N ASP A 123 -12.53 -0.09 5.75
CA ASP A 123 -13.94 0.32 5.75
C ASP A 123 -14.86 -0.85 5.36
N VAL A 124 -14.53 -1.56 4.28
CA VAL A 124 -15.26 -2.77 3.86
C VAL A 124 -15.22 -3.85 4.93
N ASN A 125 -14.07 -4.07 5.56
CA ASN A 125 -13.91 -5.06 6.62
C ASN A 125 -14.78 -4.74 7.85
N VAL A 126 -14.93 -3.47 8.23
CA VAL A 126 -15.83 -3.06 9.32
C VAL A 126 -17.26 -3.49 9.00
N HIS A 127 -17.74 -3.16 7.80
CA HIS A 127 -19.08 -3.53 7.35
C HIS A 127 -19.27 -5.06 7.24
N LEU A 128 -18.28 -5.77 6.71
CA LEU A 128 -18.27 -7.23 6.63
C LEU A 128 -18.33 -7.86 8.03
N ASN A 129 -17.55 -7.36 8.97
CA ASN A 129 -17.51 -7.89 10.33
C ASN A 129 -18.85 -7.69 11.05
N ILE A 130 -19.46 -6.52 10.93
CA ILE A 130 -20.81 -6.25 11.45
C ILE A 130 -21.82 -7.22 10.81
N TYR A 131 -21.76 -7.42 9.49
CA TYR A 131 -22.64 -8.35 8.81
C TYR A 131 -22.45 -9.79 9.33
N ARG A 132 -21.21 -10.27 9.44
CA ARG A 132 -20.87 -11.62 9.91
C ARG A 132 -21.35 -11.87 11.33
N GLN A 133 -21.19 -10.90 12.24
CA GLN A 133 -21.69 -11.01 13.61
C GLN A 133 -23.21 -11.21 13.65
N ASN A 134 -23.94 -10.53 12.78
CA ASN A 134 -25.40 -10.65 12.67
C ASN A 134 -25.87 -11.88 11.88
N HIS A 135 -24.97 -12.55 11.14
CA HIS A 135 -25.31 -13.64 10.23
C HIS A 135 -24.42 -14.87 10.44
N LYS A 136 -24.16 -15.26 11.70
CA LYS A 136 -23.47 -16.52 12.05
C LYS A 136 -22.13 -16.74 11.31
N GLY A 137 -21.40 -15.66 11.03
CA GLY A 137 -20.11 -15.70 10.35
C GLY A 137 -20.17 -15.72 8.82
N TYR A 138 -21.35 -15.73 8.19
CA TYR A 138 -21.48 -15.77 6.72
C TYR A 138 -20.97 -14.50 6.05
N VAL A 139 -20.26 -14.69 4.93
CA VAL A 139 -19.80 -13.61 4.05
C VAL A 139 -20.86 -13.36 2.96
N PRO A 140 -21.26 -12.09 2.71
CA PRO A 140 -22.29 -11.77 1.73
C PRO A 140 -21.71 -11.79 0.30
N PHE A 141 -21.46 -12.97 -0.25
CA PHE A 141 -21.05 -13.12 -1.65
C PHE A 141 -22.17 -12.69 -2.62
N LYS A 142 -21.77 -12.17 -3.78
CA LYS A 142 -22.68 -11.84 -4.89
C LYS A 142 -22.51 -12.82 -6.05
N ASP A 143 -21.35 -12.81 -6.71
CA ASP A 143 -21.05 -13.62 -7.89
C ASP A 143 -19.74 -14.41 -7.69
N VAL A 144 -19.63 -15.58 -8.32
CA VAL A 144 -18.38 -16.35 -8.39
C VAL A 144 -17.54 -15.79 -9.53
N ILE A 145 -16.35 -15.25 -9.22
CA ILE A 145 -15.42 -14.70 -10.23
C ILE A 145 -14.48 -15.79 -10.72
N ALA A 146 -13.96 -16.59 -9.79
CA ALA A 146 -13.10 -17.75 -10.04
C ALA A 146 -13.23 -18.74 -8.87
N PRO A 147 -12.70 -19.96 -8.97
CA PRO A 147 -12.66 -20.89 -7.84
C PRO A 147 -12.04 -20.23 -6.59
N GLY A 148 -12.82 -20.10 -5.51
CA GLY A 148 -12.39 -19.49 -4.26
C GLY A 148 -12.33 -17.96 -4.25
N VAL A 149 -12.75 -17.28 -5.32
CA VAL A 149 -12.74 -15.81 -5.45
C VAL A 149 -14.13 -15.30 -5.85
N PHE A 150 -14.66 -14.39 -5.05
CA PHE A 150 -16.05 -13.93 -5.14
C PHE A 150 -16.13 -12.40 -5.17
N SER A 151 -17.20 -11.89 -5.77
CA SER A 151 -17.57 -10.48 -5.62
C SER A 151 -18.39 -10.28 -4.33
N ILE A 152 -18.34 -9.06 -3.77
CA ILE A 152 -19.01 -8.70 -2.52
C ILE A 152 -20.40 -8.11 -2.82
N ASN A 153 -21.42 -8.54 -2.07
CA ASN A 153 -22.75 -7.96 -2.12
C ASN A 153 -22.84 -6.71 -1.23
N TYR A 154 -22.38 -5.56 -1.74
CA TYR A 154 -22.37 -4.29 -1.01
C TYR A 154 -23.75 -3.82 -0.52
N LYS A 155 -24.84 -4.21 -1.20
CA LYS A 155 -26.21 -3.91 -0.74
C LYS A 155 -26.51 -4.57 0.60
N LYS A 156 -26.05 -5.81 0.81
CA LYS A 156 -26.18 -6.51 2.11
C LYS A 156 -25.30 -5.89 3.20
N LEU A 157 -24.27 -5.14 2.82
CA LEU A 157 -23.38 -4.41 3.71
C LEU A 157 -23.88 -3.00 4.06
N ASN A 158 -25.07 -2.60 3.61
CA ASN A 158 -25.59 -1.23 3.75
C ASN A 158 -24.66 -0.16 3.14
N MET A 159 -23.86 -0.53 2.14
CA MET A 159 -23.02 0.41 1.39
C MET A 159 -23.79 0.85 0.14
N LYS A 160 -23.90 2.17 -0.06
CA LYS A 160 -24.66 2.74 -1.18
C LYS A 160 -24.03 2.38 -2.53
N GLU A 161 -22.71 2.43 -2.60
CA GLU A 161 -21.92 2.15 -3.79
C GLU A 161 -20.74 1.22 -3.45
N PRO A 162 -20.28 0.41 -4.42
CA PRO A 162 -19.05 -0.36 -4.27
C PRO A 162 -17.85 0.57 -4.06
N PRO A 163 -17.11 0.45 -2.95
CA PRO A 163 -15.85 1.16 -2.81
C PRO A 163 -14.85 0.66 -3.84
N VAL A 164 -13.98 1.57 -4.27
CA VAL A 164 -12.93 1.32 -5.25
C VAL A 164 -11.60 1.80 -4.73
N VAL A 165 -10.52 1.15 -5.17
CA VAL A 165 -9.15 1.53 -4.86
C VAL A 165 -8.51 2.14 -6.10
N THR A 166 -7.83 3.28 -5.97
CA THR A 166 -7.05 3.84 -7.07
C THR A 166 -5.79 3.01 -7.29
N SER A 167 -5.60 2.51 -8.51
CA SER A 167 -4.38 1.78 -8.90
C SER A 167 -3.15 2.69 -8.79
N PRO A 168 -2.07 2.25 -8.13
CA PRO A 168 -0.80 2.96 -8.16
C PRO A 168 -0.04 2.78 -9.49
N TYR A 169 -0.51 1.90 -10.37
CA TYR A 169 0.11 1.58 -11.66
C TYR A 169 -0.50 2.35 -12.82
N THR A 170 -1.83 2.39 -12.86
CA THR A 170 -2.60 2.94 -13.99
C THR A 170 -3.41 4.18 -13.60
N GLY A 171 -3.64 4.41 -12.30
CA GLY A 171 -4.58 5.43 -11.81
C GLY A 171 -6.05 5.03 -11.96
N ASN A 172 -6.34 3.86 -12.53
CA ASN A 172 -7.70 3.36 -12.72
C ASN A 172 -8.33 2.95 -11.38
N SER A 173 -9.67 2.96 -11.32
CA SER A 173 -10.40 2.42 -10.17
C SER A 173 -10.43 0.89 -10.24
N LEU A 174 -9.88 0.24 -9.22
CA LEU A 174 -9.85 -1.20 -9.04
C LEU A 174 -10.96 -1.65 -8.09
N SER A 175 -11.64 -2.75 -8.45
CA SER A 175 -12.65 -3.36 -7.60
C SER A 175 -12.04 -4.20 -6.48
N LEU A 176 -12.78 -4.31 -5.37
CA LEU A 176 -12.46 -5.25 -4.30
C LEU A 176 -13.20 -6.58 -4.48
N ILE A 177 -12.51 -7.65 -4.12
CA ILE A 177 -12.96 -9.05 -4.17
C ILE A 177 -12.74 -9.70 -2.80
N VAL A 178 -13.33 -10.88 -2.60
CA VAL A 178 -13.22 -11.61 -1.34
C VAL A 178 -12.90 -13.08 -1.59
N ASN A 179 -12.08 -13.68 -0.74
CA ASN A 179 -11.82 -15.13 -0.77
C ASN A 179 -12.91 -15.92 -0.01
N GLY A 180 -12.79 -17.25 0.03
CA GLY A 180 -13.72 -18.12 0.77
C GLY A 180 -13.73 -17.89 2.29
N GLN A 181 -12.67 -17.31 2.86
CA GLN A 181 -12.53 -17.01 4.29
C GLN A 181 -13.16 -15.66 4.67
N GLY A 182 -13.46 -14.81 3.70
CA GLY A 182 -13.96 -13.46 3.92
C GLY A 182 -12.90 -12.37 3.92
N ASP A 183 -11.66 -12.68 3.54
CA ASP A 183 -10.59 -11.69 3.44
C ASP A 183 -10.73 -10.90 2.13
N VAL A 184 -10.58 -9.58 2.24
CA VAL A 184 -10.78 -8.63 1.13
C VAL A 184 -9.44 -8.36 0.41
N PHE A 185 -9.48 -8.39 -0.92
CA PHE A 185 -8.34 -8.16 -1.80
C PHE A 185 -8.69 -7.16 -2.91
N VAL A 186 -7.66 -6.59 -3.53
CA VAL A 186 -7.75 -5.74 -4.72
C VAL A 186 -7.63 -6.59 -5.98
N ASP A 187 -8.53 -6.38 -6.93
CA ASP A 187 -8.49 -7.03 -8.24
C ASP A 187 -7.57 -6.27 -9.21
N TYR A 188 -6.36 -6.80 -9.39
CA TYR A 188 -5.32 -6.24 -10.26
C TYR A 188 -5.38 -6.77 -11.70
N ARG A 189 -6.40 -7.55 -12.08
CA ARG A 189 -6.50 -8.06 -13.47
C ARG A 189 -6.44 -6.94 -14.52
N PRO A 190 -7.09 -5.76 -14.35
CA PRO A 190 -6.97 -4.67 -15.33
C PRO A 190 -5.53 -4.18 -15.47
N ASP A 191 -4.83 -3.94 -14.35
CA ASP A 191 -3.44 -3.48 -14.37
C ASP A 191 -2.48 -4.51 -14.98
N LEU A 192 -2.69 -5.79 -14.67
CA LEU A 192 -1.91 -6.89 -15.25
C LEU A 192 -2.16 -7.03 -16.75
N TYR A 193 -3.40 -6.86 -17.19
CA TYR A 193 -3.75 -6.90 -18.61
C TYR A 193 -3.02 -5.77 -19.35
N ASP A 194 -3.11 -4.54 -18.85
CA ASP A 194 -2.43 -3.39 -19.44
C ASP A 194 -0.91 -3.57 -19.46
N ALA A 195 -0.33 -4.11 -18.39
CA ALA A 195 1.10 -4.38 -18.32
C ALA A 195 1.53 -5.46 -19.33
N ILE A 196 0.76 -6.54 -19.49
CA ILE A 196 1.02 -7.60 -20.49
C ILE A 196 1.03 -7.01 -21.90
N GLN A 197 0.04 -6.17 -22.22
CA GLN A 197 -0.06 -5.53 -23.54
C GLN A 197 1.09 -4.55 -23.78
N LYS A 198 1.41 -3.71 -22.79
CA LYS A 198 2.45 -2.68 -22.88
C LYS A 198 3.84 -3.27 -23.06
N HIS A 199 4.16 -4.34 -22.32
CA HIS A 199 5.48 -4.95 -22.32
C HIS A 199 5.60 -6.14 -23.29
N LYS A 200 4.53 -6.46 -24.02
CA LYS A 200 4.44 -7.63 -24.94
C LYS A 200 4.95 -8.91 -24.29
N SER A 201 4.68 -9.08 -22.99
CA SER A 201 5.17 -10.19 -22.20
C SER A 201 4.30 -11.43 -22.45
N SER A 202 4.92 -12.60 -22.54
CA SER A 202 4.23 -13.88 -22.62
C SER A 202 4.61 -14.72 -21.39
N TYR A 203 3.60 -15.22 -20.70
CA TYR A 203 3.76 -16.06 -19.52
C TYR A 203 3.17 -17.43 -19.77
N LYS A 204 3.61 -18.42 -18.99
CA LYS A 204 2.99 -19.75 -19.03
C LYS A 204 1.86 -19.82 -17.99
N PRO A 205 0.74 -20.50 -18.31
CA PRO A 205 -0.25 -20.84 -17.31
C PRO A 205 0.39 -21.57 -16.12
N GLY A 206 0.05 -21.14 -14.91
CA GLY A 206 0.65 -21.61 -13.66
C GLY A 206 1.84 -20.77 -13.14
N GLU A 207 2.32 -19.77 -13.89
CA GLU A 207 3.32 -18.81 -13.38
C GLU A 207 2.63 -17.62 -12.67
N ASP A 208 3.21 -17.13 -11.57
CA ASP A 208 2.74 -15.92 -10.88
C ASP A 208 3.20 -14.66 -11.63
N ILE A 209 2.25 -13.95 -12.21
CA ILE A 209 2.53 -12.79 -13.08
C ILE A 209 2.58 -11.44 -12.34
N ARG A 210 2.34 -11.41 -11.02
CA ARG A 210 2.38 -10.15 -10.24
C ARG A 210 3.72 -9.44 -10.30
N LYS A 211 4.79 -10.21 -10.52
CA LYS A 211 6.16 -9.69 -10.70
C LYS A 211 6.24 -8.65 -11.83
N LEU A 212 5.39 -8.77 -12.85
CA LEU A 212 5.31 -7.81 -13.96
C LEU A 212 5.01 -6.39 -13.47
N LEU A 213 4.13 -6.24 -12.49
CA LEU A 213 3.80 -4.94 -11.91
C LEU A 213 4.96 -4.38 -11.08
N VAL A 214 5.68 -5.25 -10.37
CA VAL A 214 6.79 -4.88 -9.48
C VAL A 214 8.03 -4.46 -10.27
N GLU A 215 8.36 -5.15 -11.37
CA GLU A 215 9.55 -4.87 -12.17
C GLU A 215 9.43 -3.54 -12.92
N ASN A 216 8.23 -3.15 -13.32
CA ASN A 216 7.99 -1.98 -14.19
C ASN A 216 7.49 -0.75 -13.43
N SER A 217 7.48 -0.77 -12.10
CA SER A 217 6.97 0.31 -11.24
C SER A 217 7.73 0.38 -9.92
N ASP A 218 7.68 1.53 -9.26
CA ASP A 218 8.18 1.68 -7.89
C ASP A 218 7.22 1.10 -6.84
N PHE A 219 6.05 0.58 -7.26
CA PHE A 219 5.02 0.06 -6.38
C PHE A 219 4.91 -1.46 -6.31
N VAL A 220 4.44 -1.98 -5.17
CA VAL A 220 4.05 -3.39 -5.00
C VAL A 220 2.53 -3.58 -5.03
N PRO A 221 2.00 -4.71 -5.56
CA PRO A 221 0.56 -4.96 -5.62
C PRO A 221 0.10 -5.52 -4.27
N ALA A 222 -0.02 -4.63 -3.28
CA ALA A 222 -0.48 -4.99 -1.95
C ALA A 222 -1.94 -5.44 -1.94
N TYR A 223 -2.32 -6.25 -0.94
CA TYR A 223 -3.66 -6.84 -0.84
C TYR A 223 -4.09 -7.60 -2.11
N SER A 224 -3.14 -8.25 -2.77
CA SER A 224 -3.36 -8.98 -4.02
C SER A 224 -3.38 -10.48 -3.80
N LEU A 225 -4.37 -11.16 -4.38
CA LEU A 225 -4.28 -12.60 -4.64
C LEU A 225 -3.23 -12.90 -5.73
N PRO A 226 -2.67 -14.11 -5.79
CA PRO A 226 -1.83 -14.54 -6.92
C PRO A 226 -2.63 -14.64 -8.22
N TYR A 227 -1.96 -14.33 -9.34
CA TYR A 227 -2.54 -14.39 -10.69
C TYR A 227 -1.67 -15.23 -11.62
N THR A 228 -2.28 -15.80 -12.64
CA THR A 228 -1.60 -16.44 -13.76
C THR A 228 -2.26 -16.04 -15.08
N VAL A 229 -1.85 -16.61 -16.20
CA VAL A 229 -2.50 -16.38 -17.50
C VAL A 229 -3.31 -17.58 -17.97
N ASN A 230 -4.34 -17.32 -18.77
CA ASN A 230 -5.04 -18.36 -19.55
C ASN A 230 -4.33 -18.62 -20.90
N ASP A 231 -4.90 -19.52 -21.71
CA ASP A 231 -4.36 -19.86 -23.04
C ASP A 231 -4.33 -18.69 -24.03
N LYS A 232 -5.08 -17.63 -23.76
CA LYS A 232 -5.10 -16.37 -24.54
C LYS A 232 -4.14 -15.31 -23.99
N ASN A 233 -3.30 -15.67 -23.00
CA ASN A 233 -2.40 -14.76 -22.29
C ASN A 233 -3.15 -13.65 -21.52
N GLU A 234 -4.40 -13.89 -21.11
CA GLU A 234 -5.19 -12.96 -20.30
C GLU A 234 -5.02 -13.29 -18.80
N PRO A 235 -4.93 -12.28 -17.92
CA PRO A 235 -4.73 -12.49 -16.50
C PRO A 235 -5.97 -13.10 -15.83
N ILE A 236 -5.76 -14.20 -15.11
CA ILE A 236 -6.76 -14.91 -14.32
C ILE A 236 -6.24 -15.15 -12.90
N PHE A 237 -7.15 -15.37 -11.96
CA PHE A 237 -6.75 -15.77 -10.61
C PHE A 237 -6.08 -17.15 -10.63
N PHE A 238 -5.06 -17.30 -9.80
CA PHE A 238 -4.39 -18.59 -9.62
C PHE A 238 -5.38 -19.59 -9.01
N LYS A 239 -5.51 -20.77 -9.63
CA LYS A 239 -6.26 -21.88 -9.05
C LYS A 239 -5.29 -22.69 -8.18
N LYS A 240 -5.51 -22.70 -6.86
CA LYS A 240 -4.84 -23.68 -5.98
C LYS A 240 -5.58 -25.01 -6.05
#